data_AF-A0A7J2T7H5-F1
#
_entry.id   AF-A0A7J2T7H5-F1
#
_cell.length_a   1.000
_cell.length_b   1.000
_cell.length_c   1.000
_cell.angle_alpha   90.00
_cell.angle_beta   90.00
_cell.angle_gamma   90.00
#
_symmetry.space_group_name_H-M   'P 1'
#
loop_
_entity.id
_entity.type
_entity.pdbx_description
1 polymer ?
#
loop_
_entity_poly.entity_id
_entity_poly.type
_entity_poly.pdbx_seq_one_letter_code
_entity_poly.pdbx_strand_id
1 'polypeptide(L)'
;AREAIRGVPEETRATNPDGTTRYMRPRPGAARMYPETDIPPIQVTQNLIDRIYANLPELPEQALQRLMREYSLNQKLATQILDSGIIDLFETIVRETGASPTIVAVFLTETLKSLKREGAPVEKLSDNQIMDIFRAVGSGKLAKEAIGDVAAWLLENEGKSLEDAIEALGLKFLSKEELEGIIDSVMAKSRGLIEKSGMKAFGPLMGMVMKEVRGKANAELVGKTIKAKLEKLLGSSQM
;
A
#
# COMPACT_ATOMS: atom_id res chain seq x y z
N ALA A 1 -46.29 2.37 -34.63
CA ALA A 1 -46.81 3.48 -35.46
C ALA A 1 -47.89 4.30 -34.75
N ARG A 2 -48.99 3.70 -34.25
CA ARG A 2 -50.09 4.45 -33.59
C ARG A 2 -49.70 5.18 -32.31
N GLU A 3 -48.84 4.60 -31.47
CA GLU A 3 -48.40 5.24 -30.23
C GLU A 3 -47.47 6.44 -30.44
N ALA A 4 -46.67 6.41 -31.51
CA ALA A 4 -45.77 7.52 -31.86
C ALA A 4 -46.50 8.84 -32.16
N ILE A 5 -47.78 8.77 -32.56
CA ILE A 5 -48.64 9.94 -32.79
C ILE A 5 -49.16 10.51 -31.45
N ARG A 6 -49.20 9.70 -30.39
CA ARG A 6 -49.69 10.09 -29.06
C ARG A 6 -48.57 10.61 -28.14
N GLY A 7 -47.37 10.04 -28.25
CA GLY A 7 -46.22 10.46 -27.43
C GLY A 7 -45.24 9.31 -27.15
N VAL A 8 -44.37 9.50 -26.16
CA VAL A 8 -43.43 8.46 -25.71
C VAL A 8 -44.19 7.43 -24.85
N PRO A 9 -44.20 6.14 -25.22
CA PRO A 9 -44.96 5.13 -24.48
C PRO A 9 -44.28 4.75 -23.17
N GLU A 10 -45.09 4.29 -22.20
CA GLU A 10 -44.57 3.77 -20.94
C GLU A 10 -44.09 2.31 -21.09
N GLU A 11 -42.80 2.11 -20.94
CA GLU A 11 -42.17 0.82 -21.24
C GLU A 11 -41.03 0.49 -20.27
N THR A 12 -40.74 -0.80 -20.16
CA THR A 12 -39.53 -1.31 -19.51
C THR A 12 -38.49 -1.55 -20.59
N ARG A 13 -37.30 -0.97 -20.42
CA ARG A 13 -36.19 -1.09 -21.37
C ARG A 13 -34.96 -1.71 -20.71
N ALA A 14 -34.16 -2.43 -21.48
CA ALA A 14 -32.83 -2.88 -21.09
C ALA A 14 -31.76 -1.95 -21.67
N THR A 15 -30.65 -1.80 -20.95
CA THR A 15 -29.48 -1.06 -21.42
C THR A 15 -28.67 -1.92 -22.38
N ASN A 16 -28.17 -1.31 -23.46
CA ASN A 16 -27.21 -1.91 -24.37
C ASN A 16 -25.78 -1.41 -24.06
N PRO A 17 -24.73 -2.13 -24.45
CA PRO A 17 -23.35 -1.71 -24.21
C PRO A 17 -22.94 -0.40 -24.90
N ASP A 18 -23.62 -0.03 -25.99
CA ASP A 18 -23.38 1.21 -26.74
C ASP A 18 -24.05 2.44 -26.11
N GLY A 19 -24.63 2.30 -24.91
CA GLY A 19 -25.35 3.37 -24.20
C GLY A 19 -26.77 3.58 -24.70
N THR A 20 -27.21 2.87 -25.74
CA THR A 20 -28.62 2.87 -26.14
C THR A 20 -29.43 1.94 -25.24
N THR A 21 -30.74 1.92 -25.47
CA THR A 21 -31.64 1.02 -24.75
C THR A 21 -32.51 0.28 -25.75
N ARG A 22 -32.93 -0.94 -25.42
CA ARG A 22 -33.89 -1.71 -26.22
C ARG A 22 -35.16 -1.98 -25.42
N TYR A 23 -36.29 -1.93 -26.11
CA TYR A 23 -37.58 -2.31 -25.54
C TYR A 23 -37.55 -3.75 -25.02
N MET A 24 -38.13 -3.99 -23.85
CA MET A 24 -38.35 -5.35 -23.34
C MET A 24 -39.84 -5.70 -23.31
N ARG A 25 -40.62 -4.91 -22.58
CA ARG A 25 -42.05 -5.17 -22.32
C ARG A 25 -42.77 -3.87 -21.96
N PRO A 26 -44.11 -3.83 -22.05
CA PRO A 26 -44.88 -2.70 -21.54
C PRO A 26 -44.59 -2.51 -20.06
N ARG A 27 -44.68 -1.26 -19.56
CA ARG A 27 -44.56 -1.03 -18.12
C ARG A 27 -45.64 -1.84 -17.39
N PRO A 28 -45.28 -2.67 -16.39
CA PRO A 28 -46.27 -3.37 -15.59
C PRO A 28 -47.25 -2.40 -14.94
N GLY A 29 -48.53 -2.76 -14.90
CA GLY A 29 -49.55 -1.99 -14.18
C GLY A 29 -49.33 -2.03 -12.67
N ALA A 30 -50.14 -1.26 -11.92
CA ALA A 30 -50.05 -1.22 -10.47
C ALA A 30 -50.23 -2.62 -9.85
N ALA A 31 -49.33 -2.98 -8.94
CA ALA A 31 -49.46 -4.20 -8.16
C ALA A 31 -50.63 -4.07 -7.17
N ARG A 32 -51.43 -5.13 -7.06
CA ARG A 32 -52.46 -5.21 -6.01
C ARG A 32 -51.76 -5.61 -4.71
N MET A 33 -51.67 -4.70 -3.75
CA MET A 33 -51.04 -4.94 -2.46
C MET A 33 -52.10 -5.07 -1.36
N TYR A 34 -51.88 -6.00 -0.44
CA TYR A 34 -52.64 -6.18 0.80
C TYR A 34 -51.66 -6.51 1.94
N PRO A 35 -52.00 -6.28 3.22
CA PRO A 35 -51.13 -6.65 4.33
C PRO A 35 -50.86 -8.15 4.33
N GLU A 36 -49.59 -8.54 4.44
CA GLU A 36 -49.20 -9.94 4.65
C GLU A 36 -49.81 -10.45 5.96
N THR A 37 -50.57 -11.53 5.90
CA THR A 37 -51.30 -12.08 7.04
C THR A 37 -50.53 -13.19 7.75
N ASP A 38 -49.59 -13.83 7.07
CA ASP A 38 -48.79 -14.93 7.63
C ASP A 38 -47.69 -14.42 8.56
N ILE A 39 -47.29 -13.15 8.42
CA ILE A 39 -46.22 -12.53 9.21
C ILE A 39 -46.83 -11.49 10.17
N PRO A 40 -46.75 -11.71 11.49
CA PRO A 40 -47.16 -10.71 12.46
C PRO A 40 -46.36 -9.40 12.30
N PRO A 41 -46.96 -8.23 12.57
CA PRO A 41 -46.24 -6.96 12.56
C PRO A 41 -45.06 -6.97 13.52
N ILE A 42 -43.89 -6.54 13.04
CA ILE A 42 -42.67 -6.41 13.86
C ILE A 42 -42.58 -4.97 14.35
N GLN A 43 -42.66 -4.78 15.66
CA GLN A 43 -42.49 -3.46 16.27
C GLN A 43 -41.01 -3.09 16.37
N VAL A 44 -40.63 -1.96 15.77
CA VAL A 44 -39.29 -1.38 15.91
C VAL A 44 -39.24 -0.59 17.22
N THR A 45 -38.56 -1.14 18.23
CA THR A 45 -38.45 -0.50 19.56
C THR A 45 -37.28 0.47 19.61
N GLN A 46 -37.33 1.44 20.54
CA GLN A 46 -36.21 2.37 20.75
C GLN A 46 -34.92 1.65 21.14
N ASN A 47 -35.00 0.61 21.99
CA ASN A 47 -33.84 -0.20 22.37
C ASN A 47 -33.17 -0.88 21.15
N LEU A 48 -33.97 -1.40 20.21
CA LEU A 48 -33.42 -1.96 18.96
C LEU A 48 -32.69 -0.89 18.14
N ILE A 49 -33.27 0.31 18.04
CA ILE A 49 -32.67 1.45 17.35
C ILE A 49 -31.34 1.82 18.01
N ASP A 50 -31.34 2.03 19.33
CA ASP A 50 -30.16 2.44 20.10
C ASP A 50 -29.03 1.40 19.97
N ARG A 51 -29.37 0.11 20.02
CA ARG A 51 -28.41 -0.98 19.83
C ARG A 51 -27.81 -0.96 18.43
N ILE A 52 -28.60 -0.71 17.38
CA ILE A 52 -28.07 -0.62 16.02
C ILE A 52 -27.18 0.60 15.88
N TYR A 53 -27.63 1.77 16.32
CA TYR A 53 -26.84 3.01 16.25
C TYR A 53 -25.50 2.90 16.97
N ALA A 54 -25.45 2.22 18.12
CA ALA A 54 -24.21 1.98 18.86
C ALA A 54 -23.22 1.04 18.15
N ASN A 55 -23.68 0.24 17.18
CA ASN A 55 -22.87 -0.73 16.45
C ASN A 55 -22.74 -0.40 14.95
N LEU A 56 -23.19 0.78 14.52
CA LEU A 56 -22.99 1.20 13.13
C LEU A 56 -21.48 1.40 12.88
N PRO A 57 -20.94 0.86 11.78
CA PRO A 57 -19.57 1.15 11.39
C PRO A 57 -19.43 2.62 11.01
N GLU A 58 -18.18 3.09 11.01
CA GLU A 58 -17.86 4.40 10.47
C GLU A 58 -18.25 4.51 8.99
N LEU A 59 -18.73 5.69 8.59
CA LEU A 59 -18.99 5.96 7.17
C LEU A 59 -17.65 5.97 6.40
N PRO A 60 -17.63 5.58 5.12
CA PRO A 60 -16.41 5.57 4.31
C PRO A 60 -15.66 6.92 4.32
N GLU A 61 -16.39 8.03 4.29
CA GLU A 61 -15.80 9.39 4.33
C GLU A 61 -15.15 9.69 5.69
N GLN A 62 -15.75 9.20 6.78
CA GLN A 62 -15.20 9.34 8.13
C GLN A 62 -13.95 8.48 8.30
N ALA A 63 -14.00 7.22 7.84
CA ALA A 63 -12.87 6.30 7.84
C ALA A 63 -11.70 6.89 7.04
N LEU A 64 -11.95 7.44 5.85
CA LEU A 64 -10.93 8.06 5.01
C LEU A 64 -10.24 9.23 5.71
N GLN A 65 -11.02 10.15 6.28
CA GLN A 65 -10.48 11.30 7.02
C GLN A 65 -9.67 10.86 8.24
N ARG A 66 -10.16 9.84 8.96
CA ARG A 66 -9.49 9.25 10.11
C ARG A 66 -8.14 8.65 9.71
N LEU A 67 -8.10 7.83 8.67
CA LEU A 67 -6.88 7.22 8.15
C LEU A 67 -5.84 8.27 7.75
N MET A 68 -6.27 9.33 7.06
CA MET A 68 -5.38 10.42 6.68
C MET A 68 -4.82 11.18 7.89
N ARG A 69 -5.66 11.45 8.91
CA ARG A 69 -5.27 12.22 10.09
C ARG A 69 -4.38 11.42 11.05
N GLU A 70 -4.79 10.20 11.38
CA GLU A 70 -4.15 9.38 12.42
C GLU A 70 -2.85 8.74 11.93
N TYR A 71 -2.82 8.33 10.66
CA TYR A 71 -1.67 7.65 10.08
C TYR A 71 -0.86 8.54 9.13
N SER A 72 -1.22 9.82 9.00
CA SER A 72 -0.57 10.79 8.10
C SER A 72 -0.48 10.31 6.64
N LEU A 73 -1.46 9.51 6.22
CA LEU A 73 -1.52 8.98 4.86
C LEU A 73 -1.98 10.04 3.87
N ASN A 74 -1.44 10.00 2.67
CA ASN A 74 -2.00 10.77 1.57
C ASN A 74 -3.37 10.18 1.16
N GLN A 75 -4.18 11.00 0.49
CA GLN A 75 -5.53 10.62 0.08
C GLN A 75 -5.55 9.35 -0.78
N LYS A 76 -4.60 9.21 -1.72
CA LYS A 76 -4.52 8.05 -2.61
C LYS A 76 -4.36 6.74 -1.83
N LEU A 77 -3.40 6.68 -0.89
CA LEU A 77 -3.13 5.48 -0.10
C LEU A 77 -4.28 5.19 0.87
N ALA A 78 -4.84 6.22 1.50
CA ALA A 78 -5.97 6.05 2.40
C ALA A 78 -7.21 5.50 1.67
N THR A 79 -7.52 6.02 0.47
CA THR A 79 -8.60 5.49 -0.38
C THR A 79 -8.32 4.05 -0.81
N GLN A 80 -7.08 3.72 -1.17
CA GLN A 80 -6.74 2.34 -1.56
C GLN A 80 -6.91 1.34 -0.40
N ILE A 81 -6.57 1.71 0.82
CA ILE A 81 -6.80 0.86 2.01
C ILE A 81 -8.30 0.69 2.24
N LEU A 82 -9.07 1.78 2.20
CA LEU A 82 -10.52 1.76 2.37
C LEU A 82 -11.21 0.86 1.32
N ASP A 83 -10.91 1.08 0.03
CA ASP A 83 -11.51 0.33 -1.09
C ASP A 83 -11.15 -1.16 -1.07
N SER A 84 -10.03 -1.53 -0.46
CA SER A 84 -9.61 -2.93 -0.35
C SER A 84 -10.17 -3.65 0.88
N GLY A 85 -10.80 -2.94 1.81
CA GLY A 85 -11.40 -3.54 3.01
C GLY A 85 -10.40 -4.13 4.00
N ILE A 86 -9.13 -3.70 3.95
CA ILE A 86 -8.03 -4.23 4.79
C ILE A 86 -7.63 -3.29 5.94
N ILE A 87 -8.54 -2.41 6.35
CA ILE A 87 -8.29 -1.41 7.40
C ILE A 87 -7.78 -2.09 8.68
N ASP A 88 -8.49 -3.12 9.17
CA ASP A 88 -8.13 -3.80 10.42
C ASP A 88 -6.73 -4.42 10.38
N LEU A 89 -6.36 -5.04 9.25
CA LEU A 89 -5.03 -5.62 9.05
C LEU A 89 -3.95 -4.52 9.03
N PHE A 90 -4.18 -3.44 8.29
CA PHE A 90 -3.29 -2.29 8.24
C PHE A 90 -3.05 -1.70 9.64
N GLU A 91 -4.12 -1.43 10.39
CA GLU A 91 -4.03 -0.84 11.72
C GLU A 91 -3.33 -1.77 12.71
N THR A 92 -3.59 -3.08 12.62
CA THR A 92 -2.93 -4.09 13.45
C THR A 92 -1.44 -4.11 13.19
N ILE A 93 -1.01 -4.12 11.92
CA ILE A 93 0.41 -4.08 11.56
C ILE A 93 1.07 -2.82 12.10
N VAL A 94 0.50 -1.64 11.85
CA VAL A 94 1.09 -0.38 12.28
C VAL A 94 1.22 -0.31 13.81
N ARG A 95 0.18 -0.70 14.54
CA ARG A 95 0.15 -0.65 16.00
C ARG A 95 1.14 -1.61 16.65
N GLU A 96 1.30 -2.81 16.12
CA GLU A 96 2.09 -3.87 16.75
C GLU A 96 3.55 -3.91 16.29
N THR A 97 3.87 -3.39 15.11
CA THR A 97 5.24 -3.44 14.57
C THR A 97 6.01 -2.14 14.71
N GLY A 98 5.31 -1.01 14.90
CA GLY A 98 5.92 0.32 14.89
C GLY A 98 6.48 0.74 13.53
N ALA A 99 6.19 -0.02 12.46
CA ALA A 99 6.57 0.34 11.11
C ALA A 99 5.84 1.62 10.65
N SER A 100 6.47 2.37 9.75
CA SER A 100 5.86 3.58 9.20
C SER A 100 4.53 3.24 8.50
N PRO A 101 3.42 3.94 8.83
CA PRO A 101 2.12 3.66 8.22
C PRO A 101 2.15 3.74 6.69
N THR A 102 2.89 4.69 6.14
CA THR A 102 3.04 4.84 4.68
C THR A 102 3.69 3.60 4.05
N ILE A 103 4.68 2.99 4.70
CA ILE A 103 5.37 1.80 4.16
C ILE A 103 4.44 0.60 4.18
N VAL A 104 3.70 0.42 5.29
CA VAL A 104 2.69 -0.64 5.41
C VAL A 104 1.60 -0.47 4.36
N ALA A 105 1.08 0.75 4.19
CA ALA A 105 0.07 1.09 3.19
C ALA A 105 0.54 0.72 1.77
N VAL A 106 1.72 1.21 1.37
CA VAL A 106 2.30 0.95 0.03
C VAL A 106 2.48 -0.55 -0.21
N PHE A 107 2.96 -1.30 0.79
CA PHE A 107 3.13 -2.74 0.63
C PHE A 107 1.80 -3.46 0.35
N LEU A 108 0.80 -3.20 1.19
CA LEU A 108 -0.50 -3.86 1.10
C LEU A 108 -1.27 -3.46 -0.16
N THR A 109 -1.19 -2.20 -0.58
CA THR A 109 -2.00 -1.68 -1.69
C THR A 109 -1.30 -1.68 -3.04
N GLU A 110 0.04 -1.61 -3.08
CA GLU A 110 0.82 -1.49 -4.31
C GLU A 110 1.76 -2.69 -4.50
N THR A 111 2.62 -3.04 -3.54
CA THR A 111 3.62 -4.12 -3.69
C THR A 111 2.96 -5.48 -3.91
N LEU A 112 1.99 -5.87 -3.08
CA LEU A 112 1.26 -7.13 -3.27
C LEU A 112 0.54 -7.17 -4.62
N LYS A 113 -0.02 -6.05 -5.08
CA LYS A 113 -0.63 -5.98 -6.42
C LYS A 113 0.40 -6.14 -7.54
N SER A 114 1.63 -5.62 -7.38
CA SER A 114 2.71 -5.83 -8.35
C SER A 114 3.11 -7.30 -8.42
N LEU A 115 3.38 -7.92 -7.26
CA LEU A 115 3.75 -9.34 -7.18
C LEU A 115 2.67 -10.24 -7.79
N LYS A 116 1.39 -9.94 -7.54
CA LYS A 116 0.27 -10.66 -8.17
C LYS A 116 0.25 -10.52 -9.70
N ARG A 117 0.58 -9.34 -10.24
CA ARG A 117 0.69 -9.13 -11.71
C ARG A 117 1.87 -9.87 -12.31
N GLU A 118 2.94 -10.06 -11.55
CA GLU A 118 4.12 -10.83 -11.92
C GLU A 118 3.90 -12.34 -11.81
N GLY A 119 2.73 -12.77 -11.32
CA GLY A 119 2.32 -14.18 -11.24
C GLY A 119 2.58 -14.84 -9.89
N ALA A 120 3.03 -14.08 -8.88
CA ALA A 120 3.26 -14.62 -7.54
C ALA A 120 1.91 -14.92 -6.84
N PRO A 121 1.80 -16.05 -6.12
CA PRO A 121 0.58 -16.47 -5.44
C PRO A 121 0.42 -15.73 -4.10
N VAL A 122 0.14 -14.42 -4.15
CA VAL A 122 0.11 -13.53 -2.97
C VAL A 122 -0.82 -14.00 -1.85
N GLU A 123 -1.83 -14.79 -2.17
CA GLU A 123 -2.76 -15.42 -1.22
C GLU A 123 -2.08 -16.42 -0.28
N LYS A 124 -0.87 -16.88 -0.60
CA LYS A 124 -0.07 -17.77 0.26
C LYS A 124 0.74 -17.02 1.33
N LEU A 125 0.88 -15.70 1.21
CA LEU A 125 1.57 -14.91 2.22
C LEU A 125 0.65 -14.73 3.41
N SER A 126 0.98 -15.35 4.54
CA SER A 126 0.17 -15.27 5.75
C SER A 126 0.30 -13.92 6.45
N ASP A 127 -0.75 -13.50 7.16
CA ASP A 127 -0.72 -12.28 7.99
C ASP A 127 0.43 -12.31 8.99
N ASN A 128 0.77 -13.48 9.54
CA ASN A 128 1.92 -13.64 10.44
C ASN A 128 3.27 -13.33 9.75
N GLN A 129 3.46 -13.78 8.51
CA GLN A 129 4.67 -13.46 7.75
C GLN A 129 4.74 -11.96 7.44
N ILE A 130 3.61 -11.34 7.08
CA ILE A 130 3.53 -9.89 6.87
C ILE A 130 3.92 -9.15 8.16
N MET A 131 3.36 -9.57 9.30
CA MET A 131 3.67 -9.04 10.62
C MET A 131 5.16 -9.16 10.96
N ASP A 132 5.78 -10.31 10.70
CA ASP A 132 7.19 -10.54 10.98
C ASP A 132 8.09 -9.64 10.12
N ILE A 133 7.78 -9.49 8.82
CA ILE A 133 8.48 -8.57 7.92
C ILE A 133 8.45 -7.15 8.51
N PHE A 134 7.28 -6.66 8.88
CA PHE A 134 7.15 -5.30 9.42
C PHE A 134 7.74 -5.15 10.81
N ARG A 135 7.74 -6.17 11.65
CA ARG A 135 8.45 -6.17 12.94
C ARG A 135 9.96 -6.06 12.74
N ALA A 136 10.51 -6.73 11.74
CA ALA A 136 11.92 -6.59 11.38
C ALA A 136 12.25 -5.20 10.83
N VAL A 137 11.36 -4.59 10.05
CA VAL A 137 11.53 -3.21 9.57
C VAL A 137 11.43 -2.20 10.72
N GLY A 138 10.42 -2.32 11.58
CA GLY A 138 10.21 -1.44 12.73
C GLY A 138 11.33 -1.51 13.78
N SER A 139 11.90 -2.70 13.99
CA SER A 139 13.09 -2.88 14.84
C SER A 139 14.41 -2.51 14.17
N GLY A 140 14.40 -2.14 12.89
CA GLY A 140 15.60 -1.78 12.14
C GLY A 140 16.51 -2.95 11.79
N LYS A 141 16.00 -4.20 11.81
CA LYS A 141 16.70 -5.42 11.35
C LYS A 141 16.60 -5.64 9.84
N LEU A 142 15.61 -5.05 9.19
CA LEU A 142 15.41 -5.11 7.74
C LEU A 142 15.27 -3.69 7.16
N ALA A 143 15.94 -3.41 6.04
CA ALA A 143 15.74 -2.16 5.32
C ALA A 143 14.37 -2.15 4.61
N LYS A 144 13.72 -1.00 4.55
CA LYS A 144 12.42 -0.84 3.89
C LYS A 144 12.45 -1.20 2.41
N GLU A 145 13.59 -1.01 1.74
CA GLU A 145 13.78 -1.34 0.33
C GLU A 145 13.75 -2.85 0.07
N ALA A 146 14.06 -3.66 1.08
CA ALA A 146 14.15 -5.13 0.96
C ALA A 146 12.80 -5.84 1.18
N ILE A 147 11.75 -5.13 1.59
CA ILE A 147 10.43 -5.69 1.90
C ILE A 147 9.86 -6.46 0.69
N GLY A 148 9.94 -5.87 -0.51
CA GLY A 148 9.42 -6.48 -1.73
C GLY A 148 10.13 -7.78 -2.09
N ASP A 149 11.46 -7.77 -2.03
CA ASP A 149 12.31 -8.94 -2.34
C ASP A 149 12.08 -10.08 -1.34
N VAL A 150 11.99 -9.75 -0.05
CA VAL A 150 11.69 -10.73 1.01
C VAL A 150 10.29 -11.34 0.81
N ALA A 151 9.29 -10.52 0.51
CA ALA A 151 7.93 -11.02 0.27
C ALA A 151 7.87 -11.93 -0.96
N ALA A 152 8.54 -11.56 -2.06
CA ALA A 152 8.65 -12.39 -3.26
C ALA A 152 9.32 -13.75 -2.94
N TRP A 153 10.43 -13.72 -2.20
CA TRP A 153 11.15 -14.94 -1.83
C TRP A 153 10.32 -15.88 -0.94
N LEU A 154 9.58 -15.33 0.03
CA LEU A 154 8.68 -16.11 0.89
C LEU A 154 7.51 -16.73 0.11
N LEU A 155 7.04 -16.06 -0.94
CA LEU A 155 5.99 -16.59 -1.82
C LEU A 155 6.47 -17.75 -2.70
N GLU A 156 7.75 -17.74 -3.09
CA GLU A 156 8.37 -18.82 -3.84
C GLU A 156 8.77 -20.02 -2.95
N ASN A 157 9.04 -19.77 -1.66
CA ASN A 157 9.57 -20.75 -0.72
C ASN A 157 8.59 -20.98 0.44
N GLU A 158 7.57 -21.80 0.19
CA GLU A 158 6.56 -22.13 1.20
C GLU A 158 7.17 -22.75 2.48
N GLY A 159 6.63 -22.35 3.63
CA GLY A 159 7.03 -22.87 4.94
C GLY A 159 8.36 -22.35 5.48
N LYS A 160 9.02 -21.42 4.78
CA LYS A 160 10.25 -20.75 5.24
C LYS A 160 9.95 -19.54 6.11
N SER A 161 10.87 -19.23 7.02
CA SER A 161 10.75 -18.09 7.92
C SER A 161 11.37 -16.82 7.30
N LEU A 162 11.11 -15.68 7.94
CA LEU A 162 11.74 -14.41 7.57
C LEU A 162 13.27 -14.47 7.65
N GLU A 163 13.81 -15.16 8.64
CA GLU A 163 15.25 -15.33 8.82
C GLU A 163 15.88 -16.08 7.65
N ASP A 164 15.21 -17.12 7.15
CA ASP A 164 15.65 -17.87 5.96
C ASP A 164 15.74 -16.93 4.74
N ALA A 165 14.75 -16.05 4.56
CA ALA A 165 14.73 -15.09 3.47
C ALA A 165 15.86 -14.06 3.59
N ILE A 166 16.11 -13.53 4.79
CA ILE A 166 17.18 -12.57 5.06
C ILE A 166 18.55 -13.20 4.78
N GLU A 167 18.76 -14.46 5.16
CA GLU A 167 20.00 -15.17 4.93
C GLU A 167 20.20 -15.53 3.45
N ALA A 168 19.18 -16.09 2.79
CA ALA A 168 19.23 -16.49 1.38
C ALA A 168 19.47 -15.29 0.44
N LEU A 169 18.84 -14.15 0.72
CA LEU A 169 19.02 -12.92 -0.04
C LEU A 169 20.27 -12.12 0.39
N GLY A 170 20.96 -12.56 1.45
CA GLY A 170 22.15 -11.91 1.98
C GLY A 170 21.88 -10.47 2.45
N LEU A 171 20.70 -10.23 3.01
CA LEU A 171 20.18 -8.91 3.43
C LEU A 171 20.65 -8.49 4.84
N LYS A 172 21.59 -9.24 5.44
CA LYS A 172 22.25 -8.82 6.68
C LYS A 172 22.91 -7.46 6.47
N PHE A 173 22.73 -6.56 7.43
CA PHE A 173 23.33 -5.22 7.37
C PHE A 173 24.85 -5.31 7.30
N LEU A 174 25.42 -4.51 6.40
CA LEU A 174 26.86 -4.33 6.31
C LEU A 174 27.41 -3.64 7.57
N SER A 175 28.65 -3.97 7.93
CA SER A 175 29.35 -3.22 8.96
C SER A 175 29.56 -1.77 8.52
N LYS A 176 29.85 -0.88 9.48
CA LYS A 176 30.11 0.53 9.17
C LYS A 176 31.33 0.67 8.24
N GLU A 177 32.35 -0.14 8.46
CA GLU A 177 33.59 -0.15 7.67
C GLU A 177 33.33 -0.64 6.25
N GLU A 178 32.53 -1.70 6.09
CA GLU A 178 32.15 -2.23 4.77
C GLU A 178 31.35 -1.20 3.98
N LEU A 179 30.37 -0.54 4.63
CA LEU A 179 29.58 0.49 4.00
C LEU A 179 30.43 1.71 3.60
N GLU A 180 31.33 2.15 4.48
CA GLU A 180 32.24 3.26 4.19
C GLU A 180 33.15 2.95 3.00
N GLY A 181 33.66 1.71 2.90
CA GLY A 181 34.48 1.25 1.78
C GLY A 181 33.71 1.21 0.46
N ILE A 182 32.46 0.74 0.46
CA ILE A 182 31.61 0.79 -0.73
C ILE A 182 31.38 2.24 -1.16
N ILE A 183 31.03 3.13 -0.23
CA ILE A 183 30.82 4.56 -0.52
C ILE A 183 32.08 5.17 -1.11
N ASP A 184 33.26 4.91 -0.56
CA ASP A 184 34.53 5.42 -1.08
C ASP A 184 34.81 4.92 -2.50
N SER A 185 34.53 3.64 -2.78
CA SER A 185 34.69 3.08 -4.11
C SER A 185 33.77 3.75 -5.14
N VAL A 186 32.52 4.02 -4.76
CA VAL A 186 31.54 4.69 -5.65
C VAL A 186 31.94 6.14 -5.85
N MET A 187 32.33 6.86 -4.79
CA MET A 187 32.79 8.25 -4.89
C MET A 187 34.07 8.37 -5.71
N ALA A 188 35.00 7.42 -5.61
CA ALA A 188 36.20 7.36 -6.44
C ALA A 188 35.87 7.17 -7.93
N LYS A 189 34.96 6.24 -8.25
CA LYS A 189 34.47 6.01 -9.62
C LYS A 189 33.69 7.21 -10.17
N SER A 190 33.04 7.99 -9.31
CA SER A 190 32.20 9.14 -9.67
C SER A 190 32.86 10.50 -9.42
N ARG A 191 34.20 10.58 -9.32
CA ARG A 191 34.93 11.83 -9.07
C ARG A 191 34.55 12.97 -10.02
N GLY A 192 34.48 12.70 -11.33
CA GLY A 192 34.12 13.73 -12.32
C GLY A 192 32.70 14.29 -12.12
N LEU A 193 31.78 13.51 -11.53
CA LEU A 193 30.43 13.97 -11.20
C LEU A 193 30.43 14.84 -9.93
N ILE A 194 31.27 14.49 -8.95
CA ILE A 194 31.48 15.27 -7.72
C ILE A 194 32.12 16.62 -8.03
N GLU A 195 33.18 16.65 -8.85
CA GLU A 195 33.87 17.89 -9.23
C GLU A 195 32.97 18.85 -10.02
N LYS A 196 32.16 18.31 -10.94
CA LYS A 196 31.26 19.14 -11.77
C LYS A 196 30.03 19.65 -11.03
N SER A 197 29.51 18.89 -10.07
CA SER A 197 28.18 19.16 -9.46
C SER A 197 28.25 19.52 -7.98
N GLY A 198 29.40 19.37 -7.32
CA GLY A 198 29.60 19.61 -5.90
C GLY A 198 28.55 18.90 -5.05
N MET A 199 27.91 19.63 -4.13
CA MET A 199 26.82 19.12 -3.28
C MET A 199 25.63 18.54 -4.06
N LYS A 200 25.40 18.97 -5.31
CA LYS A 200 24.30 18.44 -6.15
C LYS A 200 24.56 17.00 -6.61
N ALA A 201 25.78 16.49 -6.46
CA ALA A 201 26.13 15.08 -6.71
C ALA A 201 25.48 14.10 -5.72
N PHE A 202 24.96 14.57 -4.58
CA PHE A 202 24.38 13.73 -3.53
C PHE A 202 23.30 12.77 -4.05
N GLY A 203 22.32 13.26 -4.82
CA GLY A 203 21.21 12.44 -5.33
C GLY A 203 21.69 11.29 -6.22
N PRO A 204 22.48 11.56 -7.29
CA PRO A 204 23.05 10.51 -8.13
C PRO A 204 23.92 9.51 -7.36
N LEU A 205 24.77 9.98 -6.43
CA LEU A 205 25.60 9.10 -5.60
C LEU A 205 24.77 8.21 -4.69
N MET A 206 23.72 8.76 -4.07
CA MET A 206 22.77 7.99 -3.26
C MET A 206 22.17 6.84 -4.07
N GLY A 207 21.73 7.10 -5.31
CA GLY A 207 21.21 6.06 -6.20
C GLY A 207 22.25 4.98 -6.53
N MET A 208 23.50 5.36 -6.82
CA MET A 208 24.57 4.41 -7.12
C MET A 208 24.94 3.55 -5.91
N VAL A 209 25.13 4.16 -4.74
CA VAL A 209 25.46 3.44 -3.51
C VAL A 209 24.31 2.51 -3.10
N MET A 210 23.06 2.98 -3.15
CA MET A 210 21.89 2.16 -2.81
C MET A 210 21.75 0.94 -3.75
N LYS A 211 22.11 1.09 -5.03
CA LYS A 211 22.15 -0.02 -5.99
C LYS A 211 23.23 -1.05 -5.67
N GLU A 212 24.39 -0.59 -5.19
CA GLU A 212 25.51 -1.47 -4.84
C GLU A 212 25.24 -2.24 -3.54
N VAL A 213 24.67 -1.58 -2.53
CA VAL A 213 24.35 -2.21 -1.23
C VAL A 213 23.11 -3.10 -1.26
N ARG A 214 22.24 -3.00 -2.28
CA ARG A 214 21.04 -3.87 -2.49
C ARG A 214 20.21 -4.09 -1.23
N GLY A 215 19.85 -3.03 -0.51
CA GLY A 215 19.03 -3.11 0.70
C GLY A 215 19.77 -3.58 1.97
N LYS A 216 21.09 -3.79 1.91
CA LYS A 216 21.94 -4.17 3.07
C LYS A 216 22.38 -2.99 3.93
N ALA A 217 21.83 -1.81 3.72
CA ALA A 217 22.16 -0.60 4.47
C ALA A 217 20.92 0.28 4.61
N ASN A 218 20.76 0.92 5.76
CA ASN A 218 19.68 1.87 5.98
C ASN A 218 19.95 3.14 5.17
N ALA A 219 19.01 3.51 4.30
CA ALA A 219 19.11 4.68 3.44
C ALA A 219 19.45 5.98 4.20
N GLU A 220 18.95 6.15 5.43
CA GLU A 220 19.26 7.32 6.24
C GLU A 220 20.74 7.36 6.66
N LEU A 221 21.30 6.21 7.04
CA LEU A 221 22.70 6.07 7.44
C LEU A 221 23.64 6.24 6.24
N VAL A 222 23.27 5.67 5.08
CA VAL A 222 23.98 5.89 3.81
C VAL A 222 23.99 7.38 3.45
N GLY A 223 22.83 8.04 3.50
CA GLY A 223 22.69 9.46 3.19
C GLY A 223 23.53 10.36 4.11
N LYS A 224 23.53 10.09 5.43
CA LYS A 224 24.38 10.81 6.40
C LYS A 224 25.87 10.65 6.07
N THR A 225 26.30 9.43 5.74
CA THR A 225 27.70 9.12 5.45
C THR A 225 28.18 9.78 4.15
N ILE A 226 27.37 9.74 3.09
CA ILE A 226 27.68 10.40 1.81
C ILE A 226 27.79 11.92 1.99
N LYS A 227 26.84 12.55 2.72
CA LYS A 227 26.89 13.98 3.00
C LYS A 227 28.17 14.38 3.74
N ALA A 228 28.49 13.67 4.83
CA ALA A 228 29.69 13.95 5.60
C ALA A 228 30.98 13.83 4.77
N LYS A 229 31.07 12.82 3.89
CA LYS A 229 32.23 12.65 3.00
C LYS A 229 32.30 13.73 1.91
N LEU A 230 31.16 14.11 1.32
CA LEU A 230 31.09 15.20 0.34
C LEU A 230 31.48 16.55 0.95
N GLU A 231 31.00 16.88 2.15
CA GLU A 231 31.37 18.10 2.87
C GLU A 231 32.87 18.16 3.13
N LYS A 232 33.46 17.05 3.58
CA LYS A 232 34.89 16.96 3.82
C LYS A 232 35.72 17.14 2.54
N LEU A 233 35.29 16.54 1.43
CA LEU A 233 35.97 16.67 0.13
C LEU A 233 35.87 18.09 -0.44
N LEU A 234 34.69 18.72 -0.38
CA LEU A 234 34.47 20.06 -0.93
C LEU A 234 35.08 21.16 -0.03
N GLY A 235 35.08 20.97 1.28
CA GLY A 235 35.76 21.87 2.22
C GLY A 235 37.28 21.81 2.13
N SER A 236 37.85 20.67 1.71
CA SER A 236 39.29 20.52 1.45
C SER A 236 39.75 21.11 0.11
N SER A 237 38.83 21.51 -0.78
CA SER A 237 39.13 22.16 -2.06
C SER A 237 38.96 23.69 -2.06
N GLN A 238 38.59 24.29 -0.91
CA GLN A 238 38.49 25.74 -0.72
C GLN A 238 39.62 26.34 0.14
N MET A 239 40.62 25.53 0.52
CA MET A 239 41.93 25.97 1.02
C MET A 239 43.01 25.60 0.01
#